data_AF-D8PX60-F1
#
_entry.id   AF-D8PX60-F1
#
_cell.length_a   1.000
_cell.length_b   1.000
_cell.length_c   1.000
_cell.angle_alpha   90.00
_cell.angle_beta   90.00
_cell.angle_gamma   90.00
#
_symmetry.space_group_name_H-M   'P 1'
#
loop_
_entity.id
_entity.type
_entity.pdbx_description
1 polymer ?
#
loop_
_entity_poly.entity_id
_entity_poly.type
_entity_poly.pdbx_seq_one_letter_code
_entity_poly.pdbx_strand_id
1 'polypeptide(L)'
;LEDMLADPNYFDAILHTLPRVRALLDQQAAMSAEVEALARMWANTAQQEPLYQLRSETQESFSQAKALEARWKELEKEQRDVYQRFTPQFLLMRLRHATTAQDDLSETLANTFVSSSAPTSSTAAEPHSGTNTPVGTLAGKDIDDFVREYRELRKVYHKRMIWGEKWGNGDVEWRDD
;
A
#
# COMPACT_ATOMS: atom_id res chain seq x y z
N LEU A 1 -75.41 6.96 61.78
CA LEU A 1 -74.75 5.64 61.70
C LEU A 1 -75.25 4.88 60.47
N GLU A 2 -76.57 4.78 60.24
CA GLU A 2 -77.11 4.23 58.98
C GLU A 2 -76.63 4.98 57.73
N ASP A 3 -76.62 6.31 57.72
CA ASP A 3 -76.08 7.11 56.59
C ASP A 3 -74.57 6.91 56.34
N MET A 4 -73.79 6.52 57.36
CA MET A 4 -72.36 6.18 57.18
C MET A 4 -72.15 4.76 56.66
N LEU A 5 -73.15 3.88 56.81
CA LEU A 5 -73.11 2.52 56.29
C LEU A 5 -73.77 2.43 54.90
N ALA A 6 -74.60 3.42 54.54
CA ALA A 6 -75.28 3.53 53.26
C ALA A 6 -74.41 4.14 52.14
N ASP A 7 -73.49 5.06 52.48
CA ASP A 7 -72.59 5.70 51.50
C ASP A 7 -71.11 5.34 51.79
N PRO A 8 -70.49 4.46 50.98
CA PRO A 8 -69.10 4.05 51.17
C PRO A 8 -68.11 5.20 51.04
N ASN A 9 -68.42 6.23 50.25
CA ASN A 9 -67.53 7.37 50.03
C ASN A 9 -67.48 8.29 51.25
N TYR A 10 -68.61 8.43 51.94
CA TYR A 10 -68.70 9.22 53.16
C TYR A 10 -67.98 8.54 54.34
N PHE A 11 -68.09 7.21 54.44
CA PHE A 11 -67.31 6.42 55.38
C PHE A 11 -65.80 6.55 55.12
N ASP A 12 -65.39 6.42 53.87
CA ASP A 12 -63.99 6.54 53.45
C ASP A 12 -63.41 7.92 53.78
N ALA A 13 -64.16 9.00 53.49
CA ALA A 13 -63.75 10.36 53.83
C ALA A 13 -63.50 10.55 55.34
N ILE A 14 -64.36 10.01 56.19
CA ILE A 14 -64.21 10.08 57.65
C ILE A 14 -63.06 9.19 58.12
N LEU A 15 -62.89 8.01 57.54
CA LEU A 15 -61.79 7.11 57.83
C LEU A 15 -60.43 7.76 57.49
N HIS A 16 -60.33 8.49 56.39
CA HIS A 16 -59.17 9.29 56.01
C HIS A 16 -58.92 10.51 56.92
N THR A 17 -59.93 10.99 57.66
CA THR A 17 -59.73 12.05 58.67
C THR A 17 -59.13 11.56 59.99
N LEU A 18 -59.17 10.24 60.26
CA LEU A 18 -58.60 9.67 61.48
C LEU A 18 -57.07 9.81 61.49
N PRO A 19 -56.45 10.40 62.53
CA PRO A 19 -55.01 10.66 62.57
C PRO A 19 -54.15 9.41 62.39
N ARG A 20 -54.60 8.27 62.91
CA ARG A 20 -53.90 6.99 62.78
C ARG A 20 -53.90 6.48 61.34
N VAL A 21 -55.03 6.60 60.63
CA VAL A 21 -55.15 6.17 59.24
C VAL A 21 -54.32 7.06 58.35
N ARG A 22 -54.35 8.38 58.56
CA ARG A 22 -53.49 9.33 57.85
C ARG A 22 -52.00 9.02 58.03
N ALA A 23 -51.56 8.76 59.27
CA ALA A 23 -50.18 8.39 59.53
C ALA A 23 -49.76 7.08 58.84
N LEU A 24 -50.68 6.10 58.74
CA LEU A 24 -50.44 4.86 58.00
C LEU A 24 -50.36 5.08 56.48
N LEU A 25 -51.19 5.96 55.93
CA LEU A 25 -51.16 6.31 54.51
C LEU A 25 -49.91 7.11 54.15
N ASP A 26 -49.50 8.04 55.00
CA ASP A 26 -48.24 8.78 54.84
C ASP A 26 -47.04 7.81 54.86
N GLN A 27 -47.06 6.83 55.76
CA GLN A 27 -46.05 5.77 55.81
C GLN A 27 -46.08 4.87 54.57
N GLN A 28 -47.26 4.51 54.07
CA GLN A 28 -47.42 3.73 52.84
C GLN A 28 -46.89 4.49 51.62
N ALA A 29 -47.19 5.79 51.52
CA ALA A 29 -46.71 6.64 50.45
C ALA A 29 -45.17 6.76 50.48
N ALA A 30 -44.59 6.96 51.67
CA ALA A 30 -43.14 6.97 51.86
C ALA A 30 -42.51 5.64 51.42
N MET A 31 -43.08 4.51 51.85
CA MET A 31 -42.61 3.18 51.47
C MET A 31 -42.73 2.93 49.97
N SER A 32 -43.81 3.37 49.32
CA SER A 32 -43.93 3.25 47.85
C SER A 32 -42.88 4.06 47.11
N ALA A 33 -42.55 5.26 47.58
CA ALA A 33 -41.50 6.09 46.99
C ALA A 33 -40.11 5.45 47.14
N GLU A 34 -39.84 4.83 48.29
CA GLU A 34 -38.61 4.08 48.53
C GLU A 34 -38.50 2.85 47.63
N VAL A 35 -39.59 2.09 47.48
CA VAL A 35 -39.65 0.92 46.58
C VAL A 35 -39.41 1.34 45.13
N GLU A 36 -40.03 2.44 44.68
CA GLU A 36 -39.78 2.97 43.34
C GLU A 36 -38.32 3.42 43.15
N ALA A 37 -37.72 4.06 44.16
CA ALA A 37 -36.33 4.48 44.10
C ALA A 37 -35.39 3.27 43.99
N LEU A 38 -35.63 2.21 44.78
CA LEU A 38 -34.89 0.96 44.70
C LEU A 38 -35.07 0.27 43.35
N ALA A 39 -36.29 0.25 42.79
CA ALA A 39 -36.55 -0.30 41.46
C ALA A 39 -35.78 0.44 40.36
N ARG A 40 -35.71 1.78 40.42
CA ARG A 40 -34.92 2.61 39.49
C ARG A 40 -33.43 2.31 39.62
N MET A 41 -32.92 2.20 40.85
CA MET A 41 -31.51 1.87 41.10
C MET A 41 -31.17 0.46 40.58
N TRP A 42 -32.05 -0.51 40.80
CA TRP A 42 -31.84 -1.87 40.30
C TRP A 42 -31.84 -1.92 38.77
N ALA A 43 -32.78 -1.24 38.11
CA ALA A 43 -32.81 -1.12 36.65
C ALA A 43 -31.53 -0.47 36.10
N ASN A 44 -31.03 0.58 36.76
CA ASN A 44 -29.78 1.22 36.39
C ASN A 44 -28.58 0.26 36.55
N THR A 45 -28.51 -0.46 37.66
CA THR A 45 -27.43 -1.42 37.94
C THR A 45 -27.46 -2.59 36.95
N ALA A 46 -28.64 -3.09 36.60
CA ALA A 46 -28.81 -4.16 35.62
C ALA A 46 -28.31 -3.76 34.22
N GLN A 47 -28.34 -2.47 33.87
CA GLN A 47 -27.84 -1.96 32.60
C GLN A 47 -26.32 -1.72 32.58
N GLN A 48 -25.64 -1.72 33.73
CA GLN A 48 -24.20 -1.45 33.78
C GLN A 48 -23.39 -2.52 33.04
N GLU A 49 -23.65 -3.79 33.34
CA GLU A 49 -22.94 -4.92 32.74
C GLU A 49 -23.04 -4.97 31.20
N PRO A 50 -24.24 -4.90 30.57
CA PRO A 50 -24.33 -4.90 29.11
C PRO A 50 -23.67 -3.67 28.48
N LEU A 51 -23.67 -2.51 29.15
CA LEU A 51 -22.94 -1.33 28.66
C LEU A 51 -21.42 -1.49 28.75
N TYR A 52 -20.91 -2.17 29.79
CA TYR A 52 -19.49 -2.50 29.89
C TYR A 52 -19.07 -3.51 28.81
N GLN A 53 -19.87 -4.55 28.59
CA GLN A 53 -19.63 -5.53 27.53
C GLN A 53 -19.61 -4.85 26.16
N LEU A 54 -20.63 -4.07 25.82
CA LEU A 54 -20.68 -3.33 24.56
C LEU A 54 -19.50 -2.37 24.41
N ARG A 55 -19.07 -1.69 25.49
CA ARG A 55 -17.87 -0.85 25.46
C ARG A 55 -16.61 -1.66 25.17
N SER A 56 -16.46 -2.83 25.79
CA SER A 56 -15.28 -3.67 25.56
C SER A 56 -15.24 -4.22 24.13
N GLU A 57 -16.37 -4.66 23.58
CA GLU A 57 -16.48 -5.15 22.20
C GLU A 57 -16.19 -4.05 21.17
N THR A 58 -16.74 -2.85 21.40
CA THR A 58 -16.49 -1.69 20.53
C THR A 58 -15.03 -1.24 20.62
N GLN A 59 -14.42 -1.29 21.81
CA GLN A 59 -13.00 -1.00 21.98
C GLN A 59 -12.12 -2.05 21.28
N GLU A 60 -12.46 -3.33 21.39
CA GLU A 60 -11.71 -4.41 20.74
C GLU A 60 -11.78 -4.29 19.22
N SER A 61 -12.99 -4.19 18.66
CA SER A 61 -13.19 -4.01 17.21
C SER A 61 -12.50 -2.75 16.67
N PHE A 62 -12.53 -1.64 17.42
CA PHE A 62 -11.78 -0.44 17.06
C PHE A 62 -10.26 -0.67 17.07
N SER A 63 -9.74 -1.36 18.08
CA SER A 63 -8.30 -1.68 18.16
C SER A 63 -7.86 -2.59 17.00
N GLN A 64 -8.67 -3.58 16.63
CA GLN A 64 -8.43 -4.45 15.48
C GLN A 64 -8.45 -3.67 14.17
N ALA A 65 -9.44 -2.79 13.97
CA ALA A 65 -9.51 -1.93 12.79
C ALA A 65 -8.28 -1.02 12.68
N LYS A 66 -7.81 -0.45 13.80
CA LYS A 66 -6.59 0.37 13.84
C LYS A 66 -5.33 -0.43 13.54
N ALA A 67 -5.23 -1.68 14.01
CA ALA A 67 -4.13 -2.57 13.67
C ALA A 67 -4.12 -2.92 12.17
N LEU A 68 -5.30 -3.18 11.59
CA LEU A 68 -5.45 -3.43 10.15
C LEU A 68 -5.11 -2.17 9.33
N GLU A 69 -5.50 -0.98 9.77
CA GLU A 69 -5.13 0.28 9.12
C GLU A 69 -3.60 0.48 9.11
N ALA A 70 -2.92 0.15 10.21
CA ALA A 70 -1.46 0.20 10.28
C ALA A 70 -0.81 -0.80 9.31
N ARG A 71 -1.31 -2.04 9.28
CA ARG A 71 -0.84 -3.07 8.34
C ARG A 71 -1.09 -2.69 6.87
N TRP A 72 -2.22 -2.06 6.58
CA TRP A 72 -2.55 -1.59 5.24
C TRP A 72 -1.53 -0.56 4.72
N LYS A 73 -1.11 0.38 5.57
CA LYS A 73 -0.09 1.38 5.21
C LYS A 73 1.25 0.75 4.86
N GLU A 74 1.63 -0.34 5.53
CA GLU A 74 2.83 -1.09 5.22
C GLU A 74 2.69 -1.82 3.87
N LEU A 75 1.56 -2.50 3.65
CA LEU A 75 1.28 -3.17 2.38
C LEU A 75 1.24 -2.19 1.19
N GLU A 76 0.66 -1.01 1.37
CA GLU A 76 0.63 0.04 0.35
C GLU A 76 2.04 0.57 0.04
N LYS A 77 2.94 0.61 1.03
CA LYS A 77 4.34 0.94 0.81
C LYS A 77 5.05 -0.16 0.01
N GLU A 78 4.88 -1.43 0.39
CA GLU A 78 5.44 -2.57 -0.35
C GLU A 78 4.92 -2.60 -1.79
N GLN A 79 3.61 -2.40 -1.96
CA GLN A 79 2.98 -2.31 -3.27
C GLN A 79 3.63 -1.19 -4.08
N ARG A 80 3.70 0.04 -3.54
CA ARG A 80 4.36 1.15 -4.25
C ARG A 80 5.79 0.78 -4.64
N ASP A 81 6.59 0.23 -3.74
CA ASP A 81 7.98 -0.14 -4.03
C ASP A 81 8.12 -1.18 -5.16
N VAL A 82 7.21 -2.15 -5.22
CA VAL A 82 7.14 -3.13 -6.31
C VAL A 82 6.71 -2.46 -7.61
N TYR A 83 5.62 -1.70 -7.59
CA TYR A 83 5.04 -1.06 -8.78
C TYR A 83 5.88 0.09 -9.32
N GLN A 84 6.70 0.77 -8.50
CA GLN A 84 7.63 1.82 -8.95
C GLN A 84 8.49 1.35 -10.13
N ARG A 85 8.95 0.09 -10.11
CA ARG A 85 9.78 -0.53 -11.16
C ARG A 85 9.04 -0.78 -12.47
N PHE A 86 7.72 -0.83 -12.42
CA PHE A 86 6.85 -1.06 -13.58
C PHE A 86 6.11 0.21 -14.00
N THR A 87 6.37 1.34 -13.34
CA THR A 87 5.83 2.62 -13.80
C THR A 87 6.35 2.91 -15.20
N PRO A 88 5.51 3.50 -16.08
CA PRO A 88 5.95 3.84 -17.43
C PRO A 88 7.19 4.74 -17.43
N GLN A 89 7.30 5.64 -16.45
CA GLN A 89 8.45 6.54 -16.31
C GLN A 89 9.74 5.79 -15.96
N PHE A 90 9.68 4.83 -15.03
CA PHE A 90 10.85 4.02 -14.69
C PHE A 90 11.26 3.12 -15.86
N LEU A 91 10.31 2.53 -16.57
CA LEU A 91 10.59 1.71 -17.75
C LEU A 91 11.23 2.52 -18.87
N LEU A 92 10.78 3.76 -19.09
CA LEU A 92 11.40 4.69 -20.05
C LEU A 92 12.82 5.07 -19.63
N MET A 93 13.04 5.39 -18.35
CA MET A 93 14.37 5.65 -17.81
C MET A 93 15.30 4.44 -18.02
N ARG A 94 14.81 3.22 -17.75
CA ARG A 94 15.56 1.98 -17.99
C ARG A 94 15.88 1.76 -19.47
N LEU A 95 14.94 2.07 -20.36
CA LEU A 95 15.16 2.01 -21.81
C LEU A 95 16.26 2.99 -22.25
N ARG A 96 16.25 4.23 -21.72
CA ARG A 96 17.30 5.22 -21.98
C ARG A 96 18.67 4.72 -21.51
N HIS A 97 18.79 4.22 -20.28
CA HIS A 97 20.04 3.64 -19.80
C HIS A 97 20.52 2.45 -20.64
N ALA A 98 19.61 1.55 -21.03
CA ALA A 98 19.94 0.44 -21.92
C ALA A 98 20.34 0.90 -23.33
N THR A 99 19.92 2.09 -23.76
CA THR A 99 20.31 2.70 -25.03
C THR A 99 21.72 3.27 -24.96
N THR A 100 22.03 4.03 -23.90
CA THR A 100 23.39 4.52 -23.63
C THR A 100 24.38 3.38 -23.47
N ALA A 101 24.07 2.36 -22.65
CA ALA A 101 24.94 1.20 -22.50
C ALA A 101 25.16 0.44 -23.82
N GLN A 102 24.18 0.44 -24.72
CA GLN A 102 24.32 -0.17 -26.04
C GLN A 102 25.26 0.65 -26.94
N ASP A 103 25.21 1.97 -26.83
CA ASP A 103 26.10 2.90 -27.53
C ASP A 103 27.54 2.69 -27.06
N ASP A 104 27.76 2.71 -25.73
CA ASP A 104 29.05 2.45 -25.08
C ASP A 104 29.62 1.07 -25.50
N LEU A 105 28.79 0.03 -25.58
CA LEU A 105 29.21 -1.29 -26.07
C LEU A 105 29.64 -1.26 -27.54
N SER A 106 28.93 -0.51 -28.38
CA SER A 106 29.31 -0.36 -29.79
C SER A 106 30.60 0.45 -29.96
N GLU A 107 30.81 1.49 -29.14
CA GLU A 107 32.02 2.29 -29.15
C GLU A 107 33.23 1.52 -28.61
N THR A 108 33.07 0.78 -27.52
CA THR A 108 34.15 -0.08 -26.99
C THR A 108 34.57 -1.14 -28.00
N LEU A 109 33.63 -1.78 -28.70
CA LEU A 109 33.92 -2.74 -29.77
C LEU A 109 34.65 -2.06 -30.95
N ALA A 110 34.22 -0.87 -31.35
CA ALA A 110 34.91 -0.09 -32.38
C ALA A 110 36.35 0.30 -31.94
N ASN A 111 36.53 0.74 -30.70
CA ASN A 111 37.83 1.13 -30.16
C ASN A 111 38.80 -0.05 -30.06
N THR A 112 38.32 -1.25 -29.68
CA THR A 112 39.16 -2.45 -29.65
C THR A 112 39.57 -2.87 -31.05
N PHE A 113 38.68 -2.78 -32.03
CA PHE A 113 38.99 -3.06 -33.45
C PHE A 113 40.00 -2.07 -34.03
N VAL A 114 39.89 -0.77 -33.72
CA VAL A 114 40.87 0.23 -34.14
C VAL A 114 42.22 -0.01 -33.46
N SER A 115 42.22 -0.36 -32.18
CA SER A 115 43.46 -0.64 -31.42
C SER A 115 44.17 -1.91 -31.91
N SER A 116 43.42 -2.92 -32.38
CA SER A 116 43.98 -4.16 -32.94
C SER A 116 44.38 -4.05 -34.42
N SER A 117 43.78 -3.11 -35.16
CA SER A 117 44.15 -2.81 -36.55
C SER A 117 45.27 -1.78 -36.69
N ALA A 118 45.58 -1.03 -35.63
CA ALA A 118 46.70 -0.09 -35.62
C ALA A 118 48.04 -0.87 -35.74
N PRO A 119 48.86 -0.59 -36.76
CA PRO A 119 50.16 -1.25 -36.89
C PRO A 119 51.05 -0.84 -35.73
N THR A 120 51.68 -1.81 -35.08
CA THR A 120 52.75 -1.63 -34.09
C THR A 120 53.96 -0.96 -34.76
N SER A 121 53.93 0.36 -34.89
CA SER A 121 55.10 1.20 -35.14
C SER A 121 55.88 1.40 -33.83
N SER A 122 56.42 0.30 -33.30
CA SER A 122 57.51 0.33 -32.32
C SER A 122 58.69 -0.41 -32.92
N THR A 123 59.54 0.36 -33.59
CA THR A 123 60.91 0.01 -33.98
C THR A 123 61.72 -0.47 -32.78
N ALA A 124 62.15 -1.74 -32.79
CA ALA A 124 63.38 -2.18 -32.15
C ALA A 124 63.93 -3.47 -32.81
N ALA A 125 64.87 -3.24 -33.74
CA ALA A 125 66.06 -4.04 -34.11
C ALA A 125 65.98 -5.55 -34.46
N GLU A 126 66.32 -5.79 -35.75
CA GLU A 126 67.19 -6.84 -36.32
C GLU A 126 66.63 -8.26 -36.66
N PRO A 127 67.19 -8.96 -37.68
CA PRO A 127 66.39 -9.56 -38.75
C PRO A 127 66.68 -11.05 -38.98
N HIS A 128 65.66 -11.91 -39.02
CA HIS A 128 65.82 -13.29 -39.49
C HIS A 128 64.81 -13.67 -40.58
N SER A 129 65.37 -13.74 -41.80
CA SER A 129 65.12 -14.66 -42.91
C SER A 129 63.92 -15.61 -42.84
N GLY A 130 63.04 -15.47 -43.83
CA GLY A 130 62.47 -16.62 -44.54
C GLY A 130 60.97 -16.85 -44.38
N THR A 131 60.25 -16.55 -45.48
CA THR A 131 58.98 -17.17 -45.90
C THR A 131 57.69 -16.49 -45.40
N ASN A 132 56.96 -15.92 -46.37
CA ASN A 132 55.54 -15.50 -46.38
C ASN A 132 55.17 -14.13 -45.79
N THR A 133 55.01 -13.13 -46.67
CA THR A 133 54.10 -11.98 -46.47
C THR A 133 52.70 -12.30 -47.04
N PRO A 134 51.61 -11.64 -46.59
CA PRO A 134 51.53 -10.57 -45.60
C PRO A 134 50.39 -10.76 -44.57
N VAL A 135 50.63 -10.67 -43.26
CA VAL A 135 49.52 -10.59 -42.27
C VAL A 135 49.85 -9.55 -41.21
N GLY A 136 49.95 -8.29 -41.64
CA GLY A 136 49.87 -7.11 -40.77
C GLY A 136 48.45 -6.53 -40.73
N THR A 137 47.46 -7.31 -41.12
CA THR A 137 46.07 -6.91 -41.32
C THR A 137 45.22 -8.00 -40.71
N LEU A 138 44.32 -7.64 -39.79
CA LEU A 138 43.27 -8.51 -39.23
C LEU A 138 42.78 -9.48 -40.32
N ALA A 139 42.71 -10.78 -40.01
CA ALA A 139 42.29 -11.76 -40.99
C ALA A 139 40.89 -11.37 -41.52
N GLY A 140 40.60 -11.58 -42.81
CA GLY A 140 39.31 -11.17 -43.39
C GLY A 140 38.09 -11.68 -42.58
N LYS A 141 38.25 -12.84 -41.94
CA LYS A 141 37.27 -13.39 -40.99
C LYS A 141 37.05 -12.51 -39.75
N ASP A 142 38.10 -11.95 -39.16
CA ASP A 142 38.00 -11.07 -37.98
C ASP A 142 37.30 -9.74 -38.33
N ILE A 143 37.52 -9.26 -39.56
CA ILE A 143 36.85 -8.07 -40.09
C ILE A 143 35.36 -8.36 -40.32
N ASP A 144 35.04 -9.49 -40.94
CA ASP A 144 33.65 -9.89 -41.19
C ASP A 144 32.88 -10.14 -39.89
N ASP A 145 33.53 -10.77 -38.90
CA ASP A 145 32.98 -11.01 -37.57
C ASP A 145 32.73 -9.67 -36.83
N PHE A 146 33.69 -8.72 -36.87
CA PHE A 146 33.51 -7.36 -36.37
C PHE A 146 32.31 -6.65 -37.03
N VAL A 147 32.25 -6.65 -38.36
CA VAL A 147 31.19 -5.96 -39.11
C VAL A 147 29.82 -6.54 -38.76
N ARG A 148 29.72 -7.87 -38.60
CA ARG A 148 28.49 -8.54 -38.18
C ARG A 148 28.09 -8.08 -36.77
N GLU A 149 28.98 -8.19 -35.79
CA GLU A 149 28.69 -7.85 -34.39
C GLU A 149 28.37 -6.37 -34.20
N TYR A 150 29.14 -5.49 -34.83
CA TYR A 150 28.92 -4.05 -34.77
C TYR A 150 27.56 -3.66 -35.40
N ARG A 151 27.19 -4.26 -36.54
CA ARG A 151 25.87 -4.03 -37.16
C ARG A 151 24.74 -4.50 -36.27
N GLU A 152 24.89 -5.65 -35.60
CA GLU A 152 23.90 -6.15 -34.66
C GLU A 152 23.72 -5.20 -33.47
N LEU A 153 24.83 -4.71 -32.89
CA LEU A 153 24.79 -3.75 -31.79
C LEU A 153 24.10 -2.43 -32.19
N ARG A 154 24.46 -1.86 -33.34
CA ARG A 154 23.86 -0.61 -33.84
C ARG A 154 22.38 -0.77 -34.22
N LYS A 155 21.99 -1.95 -34.75
CA LYS A 155 20.59 -2.25 -35.04
C LYS A 155 19.74 -2.23 -33.77
N VAL A 156 20.25 -2.82 -32.68
CA VAL A 156 19.57 -2.80 -31.37
C VAL A 156 19.52 -1.38 -30.80
N TYR A 157 20.61 -0.62 -30.90
CA TYR A 157 20.66 0.79 -30.48
C TYR A 157 19.60 1.63 -31.18
N HIS A 158 19.56 1.63 -32.52
CA HIS A 158 18.61 2.44 -33.27
C HIS A 158 17.16 2.02 -33.02
N LYS A 159 16.90 0.71 -32.86
CA LYS A 159 15.58 0.25 -32.43
C LYS A 159 15.19 0.84 -31.07
N ARG A 160 16.07 0.78 -30.07
CA ARG A 160 15.80 1.33 -28.74
C ARG A 160 15.62 2.85 -28.76
N MET A 161 16.42 3.58 -29.56
CA MET A 161 16.27 5.02 -29.79
C MET A 161 14.90 5.37 -30.35
N ILE A 162 14.49 4.75 -31.47
CA ILE A 162 13.19 5.02 -32.11
C ILE A 162 12.04 4.73 -31.15
N TRP A 163 12.12 3.62 -30.39
CA TRP A 163 11.11 3.29 -29.39
C TRP A 163 11.11 4.28 -28.22
N GLY A 164 12.28 4.74 -27.79
CA GLY A 164 12.41 5.75 -26.73
C GLY A 164 11.85 7.12 -27.13
N GLU A 165 12.05 7.54 -28.38
CA GLU A 165 11.48 8.77 -28.94
C GLU A 165 9.96 8.68 -29.05
N LYS A 166 9.43 7.59 -29.64
CA LYS A 166 7.99 7.36 -29.74
C LYS A 166 7.31 7.35 -28.36
N TRP A 167 7.93 6.69 -27.39
CA TRP A 167 7.44 6.72 -26.01
C TRP A 167 7.47 8.14 -25.45
N GLY A 168 8.59 8.87 -25.60
CA GLY A 168 8.72 10.25 -25.13
C GLY A 168 7.69 11.22 -25.74
N ASN A 169 7.28 10.97 -26.99
CA ASN A 169 6.27 11.76 -27.70
C ASN A 169 4.82 11.39 -27.34
N GLY A 170 4.62 10.30 -26.58
CA GLY A 170 3.28 9.82 -26.24
C GLY A 170 2.63 8.94 -27.31
N ASP A 171 3.37 8.53 -28.35
CA ASP A 171 2.88 7.67 -29.44
C ASP A 171 2.81 6.18 -29.05
N VAL A 172 2.96 5.87 -27.76
CA VAL A 172 2.89 4.50 -27.22
C VAL A 172 1.60 4.34 -26.44
N GLU A 173 0.63 3.68 -27.07
CA GLU A 173 -0.61 3.26 -26.44
C GLU A 173 -0.40 1.92 -25.75
N TRP A 174 -0.66 1.87 -24.44
CA TRP A 174 -0.72 0.63 -23.68
C TRP A 174 -2.12 0.04 -23.88
N ARG A 175 -2.21 -1.24 -24.21
CA ARG A 175 -3.52 -1.91 -24.25
C ARG A 175 -4.00 -2.12 -22.81
N ASP A 176 -5.17 -1.60 -22.51
CA ASP A 176 -5.93 -1.90 -21.30
C ASP A 176 -6.61 -3.28 -21.50
N ASP A 177 -5.86 -4.37 -21.28
CA ASP A 177 -6.45 -5.72 -21.15
C ASP A 177 -6.92 -5.96 -19.70
#